data_AF-A0A3D9UL50-F1
#
_entry.id   AF-A0A3D9UL50-F1
#
_cell.length_a   1.000
_cell.length_b   1.000
_cell.length_c   1.000
_cell.angle_alpha   90.00
_cell.angle_beta   90.00
_cell.angle_gamma   90.00
#
_symmetry.space_group_name_H-M   'P 1'
#
loop_
_entity.id
_entity.type
_entity.pdbx_description
1 polymer ?
#
loop_
_entity_poly.entity_id
_entity_poly.type
_entity_poly.pdbx_seq_one_letter_code
_entity_poly.pdbx_strand_id
1 'polypeptide(L)'
;MSEMALESVEMMSKFPEKKFDPVRLLVDFFNQLHVIERFNVFEFEYITGWENWFQIELAYFLYHHVTEQDGKWWREFSIEWDGMPENIGKCKPDFWLWSGEKNSYYLLELKQNGNVRIALKEVIKDIQKLSTLTNTKTFNAVGYDGEYTCKGKFFVLVSKCQPNIVEVPAGATEVFRGAIGKSGFYFVIYRS
;
A
#
# COMPACT_ATOMS: atom_id res chain seq x y z
N MET A 1 -43.78 -7.95 2.44
CA MET A 1 -42.75 -6.90 2.61
C MET A 1 -43.37 -5.60 2.13
N SER A 2 -43.25 -4.51 2.89
CA SER A 2 -43.85 -3.23 2.49
C SER A 2 -43.11 -2.65 1.28
N GLU A 3 -43.83 -1.90 0.45
CA GLU A 3 -43.30 -1.20 -0.72
C GLU A 3 -42.09 -0.31 -0.36
N MET A 4 -42.12 0.31 0.83
CA MET A 4 -40.99 1.06 1.39
C MET A 4 -39.74 0.20 1.67
N ALA A 5 -39.89 -1.09 1.99
CA ALA A 5 -38.77 -2.01 2.20
C ALA A 5 -38.14 -2.45 0.87
N LEU A 6 -38.92 -2.52 -0.22
CA LEU A 6 -38.38 -2.74 -1.57
C LEU A 6 -37.67 -1.49 -2.11
N GLU A 7 -38.26 -0.31 -1.93
CA GLU A 7 -37.65 0.96 -2.35
C GLU A 7 -36.32 1.23 -1.62
N SER A 8 -36.23 0.91 -0.33
CA SER A 8 -34.97 1.08 0.42
C SER A 8 -33.88 0.07 0.02
N VAL A 9 -34.24 -1.15 -0.41
CA VAL A 9 -33.29 -2.12 -0.99
C VAL A 9 -32.83 -1.69 -2.39
N GLU A 10 -33.74 -1.18 -3.23
CA GLU A 10 -33.40 -0.62 -4.55
C GLU A 10 -32.61 0.70 -4.48
N MET A 11 -32.79 1.49 -3.42
CA MET A 11 -32.01 2.70 -3.15
C MET A 11 -30.61 2.35 -2.62
N MET A 12 -30.46 1.28 -1.83
CA MET A 12 -29.15 0.78 -1.41
C MET A 12 -28.35 0.15 -2.58
N SER A 13 -29.02 -0.37 -3.62
CA SER A 13 -28.35 -0.87 -4.84
C SER A 13 -27.97 0.21 -5.85
N LYS A 14 -28.24 1.50 -5.57
CA LYS A 14 -27.95 2.64 -6.46
C LYS A 14 -26.71 3.45 -6.09
N PHE A 15 -26.06 3.12 -4.97
CA PHE A 15 -24.74 3.68 -4.69
C PHE A 15 -23.69 2.79 -5.37
N PRO A 16 -22.82 3.34 -6.23
CA PRO A 16 -21.70 2.56 -6.74
C PRO A 16 -20.95 2.02 -5.53
N GLU A 17 -20.68 0.71 -5.52
CA GLU A 17 -19.85 0.07 -4.50
C GLU A 17 -18.66 0.97 -4.21
N LYS A 18 -18.45 1.29 -2.92
CA LYS A 18 -17.34 2.11 -2.48
C LYS A 18 -16.05 1.40 -2.90
N LYS A 19 -15.51 1.78 -4.06
CA LYS A 19 -14.32 1.18 -4.62
C LYS A 19 -13.18 1.34 -3.62
N PHE A 20 -12.56 0.25 -3.22
CA PHE A 20 -11.42 0.29 -2.32
C PHE A 20 -10.31 1.16 -2.94
N ASP A 21 -9.87 2.19 -2.22
CA ASP A 21 -8.85 3.14 -2.67
C ASP A 21 -7.63 3.07 -1.74
N PRO A 22 -6.53 2.40 -2.18
CA PRO A 22 -5.30 2.32 -1.40
C PRO A 22 -4.69 3.69 -1.08
N VAL A 23 -4.83 4.68 -1.96
CA VAL A 23 -4.27 6.01 -1.74
C VAL A 23 -5.00 6.68 -0.60
N ARG A 24 -6.34 6.67 -0.64
CA ARG A 24 -7.16 7.23 0.44
C ARG A 24 -6.88 6.55 1.78
N LEU A 25 -6.78 5.22 1.77
CA LEU A 25 -6.48 4.42 2.97
C LEU A 25 -5.13 4.82 3.59
N LEU A 26 -4.08 4.94 2.78
CA LEU A 26 -2.76 5.36 3.25
C LEU A 26 -2.75 6.79 3.77
N VAL A 27 -3.47 7.70 3.10
CA VAL A 27 -3.62 9.09 3.56
C VAL A 27 -4.35 9.14 4.90
N ASP A 28 -5.42 8.38 5.08
CA ASP A 28 -6.15 8.30 6.34
C ASP A 28 -5.28 7.70 7.47
N PHE A 29 -4.40 6.74 7.15
CA PHE A 29 -3.40 6.22 8.08
C PHE A 29 -2.38 7.31 8.51
N PHE A 30 -1.77 8.04 7.56
CA PHE A 30 -0.77 9.06 7.91
C PHE A 30 -1.34 10.26 8.66
N ASN A 31 -2.66 10.48 8.57
CA ASN A 31 -3.37 11.53 9.28
C ASN A 31 -3.81 11.13 10.71
N GLN A 32 -3.55 9.89 11.15
CA GLN A 32 -3.87 9.48 12.51
C GLN A 32 -3.00 10.25 13.53
N LEU A 33 -3.64 10.81 14.57
CA LEU A 33 -2.95 11.59 15.61
C LEU A 33 -1.79 10.80 16.24
N HIS A 34 -2.02 9.54 16.58
CA HIS A 34 -1.00 8.68 17.19
C HIS A 34 0.17 8.38 16.23
N VAL A 35 -0.06 8.33 14.91
CA VAL A 35 1.01 8.17 13.91
C VAL A 35 1.86 9.43 13.90
N ILE A 36 1.21 10.60 13.79
CA ILE A 36 1.90 11.91 13.80
C ILE A 36 2.71 12.08 15.08
N GLU A 37 2.15 11.77 16.25
CA GLU A 37 2.82 11.85 17.55
C GLU A 37 4.07 10.98 17.60
N ARG A 38 4.01 9.74 17.10
CA ARG A 38 5.18 8.85 17.10
C ARG A 38 6.25 9.30 16.11
N PHE A 39 5.88 9.83 14.95
CA PHE A 39 6.85 10.45 14.04
C PHE A 39 7.52 11.68 14.65
N ASN A 40 6.81 12.48 15.45
CA ASN A 40 7.43 13.58 16.22
C ASN A 40 8.48 13.04 17.21
N VAL A 41 8.18 11.94 17.90
CA VAL A 41 9.13 11.29 18.82
C VAL A 41 10.33 10.74 18.05
N PHE A 42 10.12 10.14 16.88
CA PHE A 42 11.22 9.63 16.06
C PHE A 42 12.16 10.73 15.60
N GLU A 43 11.61 11.90 15.27
CA GLU A 43 12.41 13.08 14.97
C GLU A 43 13.21 13.52 16.19
N PHE A 44 12.52 13.74 17.31
CA PHE A 44 13.10 14.31 18.52
C PHE A 44 14.21 13.42 19.12
N GLU A 45 13.99 12.10 19.13
CA GLU A 45 14.90 11.11 19.72
C GLU A 45 15.85 10.47 18.68
N TYR A 46 15.83 10.93 17.42
CA TYR A 46 16.63 10.37 16.32
C TYR A 46 16.45 8.85 16.12
N ILE A 47 15.24 8.34 16.31
CA ILE A 47 14.94 6.91 16.16
C ILE A 47 15.02 6.52 14.68
N THR A 48 15.73 5.42 14.41
CA THR A 48 15.89 4.83 13.06
C THR A 48 15.39 3.38 13.06
N GLY A 49 15.28 2.77 11.88
CA GLY A 49 14.88 1.36 11.76
C GLY A 49 13.43 1.08 12.14
N TRP A 50 12.58 2.10 12.17
CA TRP A 50 11.17 2.01 12.54
C TRP A 50 10.26 1.42 11.44
N GLU A 51 10.82 0.94 10.33
CA GLU A 51 10.06 0.36 9.19
C GLU A 51 9.14 -0.79 9.63
N ASN A 52 9.67 -1.73 10.41
CA ASN A 52 8.87 -2.84 10.95
C ASN A 52 7.76 -2.34 11.88
N TRP A 53 8.04 -1.32 12.71
CA TRP A 53 7.00 -0.68 13.52
C TRP A 53 5.92 -0.06 12.63
N PHE A 54 6.30 0.66 11.57
CA PHE A 54 5.36 1.27 10.64
C PHE A 54 4.48 0.22 9.95
N GLN A 55 5.06 -0.90 9.52
CA GLN A 55 4.28 -2.02 9.01
C GLN A 55 3.30 -2.57 10.06
N ILE A 56 3.73 -2.77 11.31
CA ILE A 56 2.84 -3.26 12.37
C ILE A 56 1.68 -2.29 12.61
N GLU A 57 1.93 -0.99 12.63
CA GLU A 57 0.88 0.01 12.80
C GLU A 57 -0.07 0.08 11.63
N LEU A 58 0.43 -0.05 10.39
CA LEU A 58 -0.44 -0.14 9.23
C LEU A 58 -1.31 -1.40 9.28
N ALA A 59 -0.76 -2.54 9.72
CA ALA A 59 -1.51 -3.77 9.93
C ALA A 59 -2.62 -3.59 11.00
N TYR A 60 -2.29 -2.92 12.11
CA TYR A 60 -3.27 -2.58 13.15
C TYR A 60 -4.36 -1.65 12.60
N PHE A 61 -4.00 -0.64 11.82
CA PHE A 61 -4.95 0.24 11.16
C PHE A 61 -5.86 -0.52 10.20
N LEU A 62 -5.30 -1.38 9.35
CA LEU A 62 -6.04 -2.21 8.40
C LEU A 62 -7.02 -3.15 9.10
N TYR A 63 -6.66 -3.72 10.25
CA TYR A 63 -7.56 -4.56 11.05
C TYR A 63 -8.87 -3.84 11.44
N HIS A 64 -8.81 -2.54 11.72
CA HIS A 64 -9.98 -1.75 12.12
C HIS A 64 -10.73 -1.10 10.95
N HIS A 65 -10.10 -0.98 9.78
CA HIS A 65 -10.65 -0.21 8.65
C HIS A 65 -10.98 -1.05 7.41
N VAL A 66 -10.51 -2.30 7.36
CA VAL A 66 -10.86 -3.28 6.31
C VAL A 66 -11.65 -4.40 6.96
N THR A 67 -12.96 -4.41 6.76
CA THR A 67 -13.84 -5.45 7.31
C THR A 67 -13.78 -6.72 6.47
N GLU A 68 -14.29 -7.84 6.98
CA GLU A 68 -14.42 -9.08 6.17
C GLU A 68 -15.29 -8.89 4.91
N GLN A 69 -16.20 -7.90 4.92
CA GLN A 69 -17.01 -7.52 3.76
C GLN A 69 -16.17 -6.74 2.74
N ASP A 70 -15.16 -6.01 3.20
CA ASP A 70 -14.15 -5.33 2.39
C ASP A 70 -12.98 -6.27 2.01
N GLY A 71 -13.18 -7.58 2.04
CA GLY A 71 -12.16 -8.58 1.71
C GLY A 71 -11.07 -8.75 2.77
N LYS A 72 -9.94 -9.34 2.37
CA LYS A 72 -8.82 -9.65 3.26
C LYS A 72 -7.59 -8.86 2.85
N TRP A 73 -6.71 -8.60 3.82
CA TRP A 73 -5.35 -8.13 3.55
C TRP A 73 -4.36 -9.13 4.12
N TRP A 74 -3.15 -9.12 3.58
CA TRP A 74 -2.05 -9.95 4.08
C TRP A 74 -0.79 -9.12 4.22
N ARG A 75 0.01 -9.45 5.23
CA ARG A 75 1.29 -8.81 5.50
C ARG A 75 2.41 -9.80 5.23
N GLU A 76 3.43 -9.36 4.51
CA GLU A 76 4.66 -10.10 4.22
C GLU A 76 4.42 -11.51 3.67
N PHE A 77 3.38 -11.69 2.86
CA PHE A 77 3.08 -12.97 2.25
C PHE A 77 3.85 -13.13 0.94
N SER A 78 4.52 -14.26 0.76
CA SER A 78 5.38 -14.49 -0.41
C SER A 78 4.55 -14.83 -1.65
N ILE A 79 4.92 -14.23 -2.78
CA ILE A 79 4.33 -14.44 -4.10
C ILE A 79 5.33 -15.00 -5.10
N GLU A 80 4.78 -15.71 -6.08
CA GLU A 80 5.45 -16.12 -7.30
C GLU A 80 4.50 -15.91 -8.50
N TRP A 81 5.05 -15.67 -9.68
CA TRP A 81 4.28 -15.49 -10.91
C TRP A 81 5.10 -15.85 -12.15
N ASP A 82 4.40 -16.09 -13.24
CA ASP A 82 5.03 -16.41 -14.52
C ASP A 82 5.83 -15.22 -15.08
N GLY A 83 7.11 -15.43 -15.32
CA GLY A 83 8.05 -14.40 -15.74
C GLY A 83 8.61 -13.56 -14.59
N MET A 84 8.56 -14.08 -13.35
CA MET A 84 9.37 -13.54 -12.25
C MET A 84 10.86 -13.60 -12.64
N PRO A 85 11.65 -12.54 -12.38
CA PRO A 85 13.09 -12.57 -12.68
C PRO A 85 13.81 -13.70 -11.92
N GLU A 86 14.64 -14.47 -12.63
CA GLU A 86 15.29 -15.70 -12.11
C GLU A 86 16.13 -15.44 -10.84
N ASN A 87 16.69 -14.25 -10.69
CA ASN A 87 17.53 -13.87 -9.56
C ASN A 87 16.74 -13.53 -8.27
N ILE A 88 15.41 -13.45 -8.33
CA ILE A 88 14.58 -12.99 -7.21
C ILE A 88 14.09 -14.18 -6.38
N GLY A 89 13.89 -15.35 -7.00
CA GLY A 89 13.53 -16.62 -6.31
C GLY A 89 12.14 -16.64 -5.69
N LYS A 90 11.79 -15.63 -4.89
CA LYS A 90 10.47 -15.32 -4.32
C LYS A 90 10.37 -13.82 -4.08
N CYS A 91 9.21 -13.22 -4.30
CA CYS A 91 8.96 -11.83 -3.88
C CYS A 91 8.07 -11.82 -2.64
N LYS A 92 8.31 -10.91 -1.70
CA LYS A 92 7.50 -10.78 -0.50
C LYS A 92 7.11 -9.30 -0.32
N PRO A 93 6.01 -8.86 -0.94
CA PRO A 93 5.50 -7.51 -0.73
C PRO A 93 5.17 -7.28 0.74
N ASP A 94 5.29 -6.05 1.21
CA ASP A 94 4.96 -5.70 2.60
C ASP A 94 3.48 -5.95 2.89
N PHE A 95 2.60 -5.56 1.96
CA PHE A 95 1.17 -5.88 2.04
C PHE A 95 0.55 -6.27 0.71
N TRP A 96 -0.51 -7.06 0.81
CA TRP A 96 -1.49 -7.27 -0.23
C TRP A 96 -2.80 -6.67 0.28
N LEU A 97 -3.37 -5.73 -0.45
CA LEU A 97 -4.62 -5.04 -0.11
C LEU A 97 -5.70 -5.47 -1.08
N TRP A 98 -6.86 -5.91 -0.59
CA TRP A 98 -7.97 -6.29 -1.45
C TRP A 98 -8.40 -5.14 -2.36
N SER A 99 -8.73 -5.43 -3.61
CA SER A 99 -9.03 -4.40 -4.61
C SER A 99 -10.50 -4.01 -4.73
N GLY A 100 -11.40 -4.69 -4.03
CA GLY A 100 -12.84 -4.66 -4.32
C GLY A 100 -13.32 -5.84 -5.17
N GLU A 101 -12.41 -6.55 -5.83
CA GLU A 101 -12.74 -7.64 -6.74
C GLU A 101 -12.28 -9.01 -6.20
N LYS A 102 -13.02 -10.07 -6.52
CA LYS A 102 -12.68 -11.44 -6.10
C LYS A 102 -11.25 -11.81 -6.53
N ASN A 103 -10.49 -12.37 -5.59
CA ASN A 103 -9.10 -12.80 -5.78
C ASN A 103 -8.18 -11.74 -6.39
N SER A 104 -8.47 -10.46 -6.19
CA SER A 104 -7.74 -9.37 -6.82
C SER A 104 -7.18 -8.41 -5.78
N TYR A 105 -5.90 -8.10 -5.90
CA TYR A 105 -5.14 -7.38 -4.87
C TYR A 105 -4.27 -6.28 -5.45
N TYR A 106 -4.11 -5.21 -4.68
CA TYR A 106 -3.03 -4.26 -4.81
C TYR A 106 -1.84 -4.72 -3.97
N LEU A 107 -0.63 -4.65 -4.52
CA LEU A 107 0.59 -4.91 -3.75
C LEU A 107 1.17 -3.61 -3.22
N LEU A 108 1.66 -3.61 -2.00
CA LEU A 108 2.22 -2.44 -1.33
C LEU A 108 3.64 -2.73 -0.86
N GLU A 109 4.54 -1.80 -1.15
CA GLU A 109 5.92 -1.76 -0.65
C GLU A 109 6.14 -0.44 0.08
N LEU A 110 6.64 -0.50 1.30
CA LEU A 110 6.99 0.65 2.13
C LEU A 110 8.50 0.80 2.12
N LYS A 111 8.97 2.05 2.02
CA LYS A 111 10.38 2.40 2.14
C LYS A 111 10.57 3.62 3.01
N GLN A 112 11.56 3.52 3.88
CA GLN A 112 12.03 4.65 4.67
C GLN A 112 13.55 4.76 4.54
N ASN A 113 14.03 6.00 4.51
CA ASN A 113 15.44 6.27 4.72
C ASN A 113 15.62 7.72 5.19
N GLY A 114 16.59 7.94 6.08
CA GLY A 114 17.05 9.28 6.44
C GLY A 114 17.61 10.05 5.24
N ASN A 115 18.10 9.35 4.21
CA ASN A 115 18.54 9.91 2.94
C ASN A 115 17.55 9.58 1.81
N VAL A 116 16.83 10.60 1.34
CA VAL A 116 15.81 10.48 0.28
C VAL A 116 16.34 9.85 -1.01
N ARG A 117 17.61 10.08 -1.38
CA ARG A 117 18.19 9.50 -2.60
C ARG A 117 18.42 8.00 -2.47
N ILE A 118 18.77 7.53 -1.27
CA ILE A 118 18.91 6.08 -0.99
C ILE A 118 17.53 5.44 -1.00
N ALA A 119 16.57 6.04 -0.30
CA ALA A 119 15.19 5.57 -0.25
C ALA A 119 14.58 5.42 -1.65
N LEU A 120 14.80 6.42 -2.52
CA LEU A 120 14.31 6.37 -3.90
C LEU A 120 14.96 5.23 -4.70
N LYS A 121 16.27 5.02 -4.54
CA LYS A 121 16.95 3.88 -5.20
C LYS A 121 16.35 2.55 -4.76
N GLU A 122 15.93 2.44 -3.50
CA GLU A 122 15.25 1.25 -3.00
C GLU A 122 13.84 1.11 -3.61
N VAL A 123 13.06 2.19 -3.65
CA VAL A 123 11.76 2.22 -4.36
C VAL A 123 11.90 1.82 -5.83
N ILE A 124 12.90 2.35 -6.54
CA ILE A 124 13.18 2.00 -7.95
C ILE A 124 13.49 0.51 -8.08
N LYS A 125 14.28 -0.06 -7.17
CA LYS A 125 14.58 -1.51 -7.18
C LYS A 125 13.32 -2.33 -7.00
N ASP A 126 12.40 -1.93 -6.13
CA ASP A 126 11.15 -2.67 -5.94
C ASP A 126 10.21 -2.53 -7.14
N ILE A 127 10.16 -1.37 -7.78
CA ILE A 127 9.44 -1.18 -9.05
C ILE A 127 10.00 -2.11 -10.12
N GLN A 128 11.32 -2.20 -10.26
CA GLN A 128 11.98 -3.07 -11.22
C GLN A 128 11.73 -4.56 -10.89
N LYS A 129 11.84 -4.94 -9.62
CA LYS A 129 11.54 -6.30 -9.11
C LYS A 129 10.14 -6.76 -9.51
N LEU A 130 9.15 -5.87 -9.40
CA LEU A 130 7.74 -6.17 -9.69
C LEU A 130 7.29 -5.78 -11.10
N SER A 131 8.20 -5.31 -11.95
CA SER A 131 7.86 -4.74 -13.27
C SER A 131 7.23 -5.76 -14.22
N THR A 132 7.59 -7.05 -14.11
CA THR A 132 7.05 -8.11 -14.97
C THR A 132 5.69 -8.63 -14.51
N LEU A 133 5.23 -8.22 -13.32
CA LEU A 133 3.89 -8.49 -12.79
C LEU A 133 2.95 -7.35 -13.20
N THR A 134 2.40 -7.45 -14.40
CA THR A 134 1.46 -6.47 -14.97
C THR A 134 0.05 -6.66 -14.40
N ASN A 135 -0.83 -5.69 -14.65
CA ASN A 135 -2.23 -5.74 -14.21
C ASN A 135 -3.09 -6.82 -14.89
N THR A 136 -2.54 -7.47 -15.90
CA THR A 136 -3.17 -8.59 -16.64
C THR A 136 -2.65 -9.94 -16.19
N LYS A 137 -1.62 -9.99 -15.33
CA LYS A 137 -1.02 -11.21 -14.86
C LYS A 137 -1.58 -11.63 -13.51
N THR A 138 -1.52 -12.94 -13.30
CA THR A 138 -1.82 -13.56 -12.03
C THR A 138 -0.54 -13.84 -11.25
N PHE A 139 -0.68 -13.99 -9.94
CA PHE A 139 0.36 -14.44 -9.04
C PHE A 139 -0.23 -15.47 -8.06
N ASN A 140 0.62 -16.32 -7.52
CA ASN A 140 0.27 -17.34 -6.54
C ASN A 140 0.89 -17.02 -5.19
N ALA A 141 0.18 -17.44 -4.15
CA ALA A 141 0.65 -17.42 -2.79
C ALA A 141 1.59 -18.61 -2.55
N VAL A 142 2.87 -18.38 -2.23
CA VAL A 142 3.85 -19.47 -2.09
C VAL A 142 3.40 -20.45 -1.00
N GLY A 143 3.21 -21.71 -1.37
CA GLY A 143 2.78 -22.78 -0.47
C GLY A 143 1.27 -22.90 -0.27
N TYR A 144 0.45 -22.18 -1.06
CA TYR A 144 -1.00 -22.23 -1.00
C TYR A 144 -1.59 -22.34 -2.40
N ASP A 145 -2.66 -23.11 -2.51
CA ASP A 145 -3.43 -23.19 -3.75
C ASP A 145 -4.30 -21.94 -3.89
N GLY A 146 -4.06 -21.15 -4.93
CA GLY A 146 -4.85 -19.97 -5.22
C GLY A 146 -4.19 -19.05 -6.23
N GLU A 147 -4.94 -18.70 -7.26
CA GLU A 147 -4.53 -17.75 -8.28
C GLU A 147 -5.17 -16.38 -8.02
N TYR A 148 -4.33 -15.34 -8.00
CA TYR A 148 -4.73 -13.97 -7.67
C TYR A 148 -4.33 -13.00 -8.77
N THR A 149 -5.12 -11.95 -9.01
CA THR A 149 -4.78 -10.89 -9.97
C THR A 149 -4.15 -9.69 -9.27
N CYS A 150 -3.05 -9.18 -9.81
CA CYS A 150 -2.48 -7.91 -9.36
C CYS A 150 -3.20 -6.75 -10.05
N LYS A 151 -3.90 -5.88 -9.31
CA LYS A 151 -4.62 -4.71 -9.88
C LYS A 151 -3.77 -3.45 -9.94
N GLY A 152 -2.60 -3.47 -9.32
CA GLY A 152 -1.65 -2.36 -9.26
C GLY A 152 -0.68 -2.54 -8.12
N LYS A 153 0.42 -1.80 -8.20
CA LYS A 153 1.49 -1.83 -7.20
C LYS A 153 1.68 -0.42 -6.66
N PHE A 154 1.71 -0.29 -5.34
CA PHE A 154 1.90 0.97 -4.64
C PHE A 154 3.22 0.95 -3.90
N PHE A 155 3.98 2.03 -4.02
CA PHE A 155 5.26 2.20 -3.33
C PHE A 155 5.18 3.46 -2.50
N VAL A 156 5.36 3.32 -1.20
CA VAL A 156 5.25 4.43 -0.25
C VAL A 156 6.65 4.77 0.24
N LEU A 157 7.09 5.97 -0.10
CA LEU A 157 8.33 6.53 0.40
C LEU A 157 8.02 7.45 1.57
N VAL A 158 8.63 7.21 2.74
CA VAL A 158 8.59 8.14 3.88
C VAL A 158 9.99 8.70 4.15
N SER A 159 10.13 10.03 4.23
CA SER A 159 11.43 10.69 4.42
C SER A 159 11.32 12.06 5.09
N LYS A 160 12.40 12.54 5.71
CA LYS A 160 12.50 13.85 6.38
C LYS A 160 12.58 15.04 5.41
N CYS A 161 12.97 14.79 4.16
CA CYS A 161 13.09 15.86 3.16
C CYS A 161 11.85 15.87 2.27
N GLN A 162 11.28 17.06 2.01
CA GLN A 162 10.28 17.19 0.95
C GLN A 162 10.89 16.67 -0.36
N PRO A 163 10.29 15.65 -0.98
CA PRO A 163 10.85 15.02 -2.18
C PRO A 163 10.67 15.89 -3.43
N ASN A 164 10.53 17.22 -3.31
CA ASN A 164 10.31 18.14 -4.44
C ASN A 164 11.53 18.18 -5.40
N ILE A 165 12.60 17.47 -5.05
CA ILE A 165 13.87 17.38 -5.77
C ILE A 165 13.99 16.03 -6.52
N VAL A 166 13.01 15.15 -6.41
CA VAL A 166 13.19 13.73 -6.76
C VAL A 166 12.37 13.37 -7.99
N GLU A 167 13.06 12.99 -9.07
CA GLU A 167 12.45 12.47 -10.30
C GLU A 167 11.54 11.27 -9.98
N VAL A 168 10.37 11.24 -10.63
CA VAL A 168 9.46 10.10 -10.55
C VAL A 168 10.19 8.86 -11.07
N PRO A 169 10.24 7.75 -10.31
CA PRO A 169 10.81 6.49 -10.78
C PRO A 169 10.26 6.08 -12.15
N ALA A 170 11.15 5.72 -13.09
CA ALA A 170 10.73 5.18 -14.38
C ALA A 170 9.82 3.96 -14.17
N GLY A 171 8.69 3.92 -14.88
CA GLY A 171 7.70 2.85 -14.74
C GLY A 171 6.72 3.03 -13.59
N ALA A 172 6.73 4.17 -12.89
CA ALA A 172 5.70 4.53 -11.92
C ALA A 172 5.20 5.96 -12.12
N THR A 173 4.08 6.27 -11.50
CA THR A 173 3.47 7.62 -11.44
C THR A 173 3.32 8.02 -9.99
N GLU A 174 3.67 9.26 -9.66
CA GLU A 174 3.29 9.81 -8.36
C GLU A 174 1.79 10.06 -8.33
N VAL A 175 1.10 9.50 -7.34
CA VAL A 175 -0.36 9.63 -7.18
C VAL A 175 -0.75 10.49 -5.98
N PHE A 176 0.15 10.62 -4.99
CA PHE A 176 -0.09 11.47 -3.83
C PHE A 176 1.22 11.83 -3.12
N ARG A 177 1.21 12.99 -2.46
CA ARG A 177 2.27 13.44 -1.56
C ARG A 177 1.67 14.23 -0.40
N GLY A 178 2.19 14.00 0.80
CA GLY A 178 1.73 14.68 2.00
C GLY A 178 2.82 14.86 3.05
N ALA A 179 2.59 15.78 3.98
CA ALA A 179 3.34 15.88 5.23
C ALA A 179 2.69 14.99 6.30
N ILE A 180 3.49 14.42 7.19
CA ILE A 180 3.01 13.70 8.37
C ILE A 180 2.88 14.70 9.52
N GLY A 181 1.76 15.41 9.55
CA GLY A 181 1.52 16.49 10.52
C GLY A 181 2.64 17.55 10.51
N LYS A 182 3.16 17.89 11.69
CA LYS A 182 4.29 18.83 11.88
C LYS A 182 5.61 18.12 12.22
N SER A 183 5.71 16.82 11.98
CA SER A 183 6.88 16.00 12.37
C SER A 183 8.15 16.27 11.57
N GLY A 184 8.05 17.00 10.47
CA GLY A 184 9.13 17.14 9.50
C GLY A 184 9.25 15.96 8.52
N PHE A 185 8.48 14.88 8.72
CA PHE A 185 8.40 13.78 7.76
C PHE A 185 7.35 14.04 6.68
N TYR A 186 7.64 13.50 5.49
CA TYR A 186 6.80 13.51 4.31
C TYR A 186 6.63 12.10 3.79
N PHE A 187 5.53 11.87 3.09
CA PHE A 187 5.29 10.64 2.36
C PHE A 187 4.94 10.92 0.91
N VAL A 188 5.36 10.03 0.02
CA VAL A 188 4.98 9.99 -1.40
C VAL A 188 4.46 8.62 -1.71
N ILE A 189 3.39 8.57 -2.49
CA ILE A 189 2.79 7.34 -2.97
C ILE A 189 3.00 7.30 -4.48
N TYR A 190 3.69 6.27 -4.93
CA TYR A 190 3.85 5.94 -6.35
C TYR A 190 2.95 4.76 -6.72
N ARG A 191 2.48 4.73 -7.97
CA ARG A 191 1.71 3.64 -8.55
C ARG A 191 2.36 3.12 -9.84
N SER A 192 2.49 1.79 -9.98
CA SER A 192 2.84 1.08 -11.22
C SER A 192 1.97 -0.15 -11.51
#